data_AF-B7QG45-F1
#
_entry.id   AF-B7QG45-F1
#
_cell.length_a   1.000
_cell.length_b   1.000
_cell.length_c   1.000
_cell.angle_alpha   90.00
_cell.angle_beta   90.00
_cell.angle_gamma   90.00
#
_symmetry.space_group_name_H-M   'P 1'
#
loop_
_entity.id
_entity.type
_entity.pdbx_description
1 polymer ?
#
loop_
_entity_poly.entity_id
_entity_poly.type
_entity_poly.pdbx_seq_one_letter_code
_entity_poly.pdbx_strand_id
1 'polypeptide(L)'
;RMPPTCVPLSTEFMPGLDWRPLCFEHPLPLDKVCQVCAVLCKESVVLPCSHTLCNVCFESSVYLGCVCPLDTANFDKDAVDKLRLRPGQLLK
;
A
#
# COMPACT_ATOMS: atom_id res chain seq x y z
N ARG A 1 25.31 16.12 -0.09
CA ARG A 1 23.98 15.95 -0.74
C ARG A 1 24.09 14.73 -1.64
N MET A 2 23.55 13.59 -1.22
CA MET A 2 23.44 12.39 -2.05
C MET A 2 22.23 12.62 -2.97
N PRO A 3 22.32 12.39 -4.29
CA PRO A 3 21.14 12.43 -5.14
C PRO A 3 20.20 11.27 -4.73
N PRO A 4 18.87 11.45 -4.77
CA PRO A 4 17.96 10.35 -4.58
C PRO A 4 18.22 9.34 -5.70
N THR A 5 18.69 8.16 -5.34
CA THR A 5 18.79 7.04 -6.28
C THR A 5 17.37 6.71 -6.70
N CYS A 6 16.99 7.10 -7.91
CA CYS A 6 15.81 6.60 -8.58
C CYS A 6 16.00 5.09 -8.75
N VAL A 7 15.51 4.31 -7.79
CA VAL A 7 15.42 2.87 -7.95
C VAL A 7 14.41 2.66 -9.08
N PRO A 8 14.79 2.02 -10.19
CA PRO A 8 13.82 1.65 -11.21
C PRO A 8 12.79 0.77 -10.50
N LEU A 9 11.51 1.15 -10.57
CA LEU A 9 10.43 0.27 -10.15
C LEU A 9 10.50 -0.94 -11.08
N SER A 10 11.22 -1.98 -10.66
CA SER A 10 11.41 -3.17 -11.44
C SER A 10 10.05 -3.84 -11.59
N THR A 11 9.49 -3.85 -12.80
CA THR A 11 8.28 -4.59 -13.17
C THR A 11 8.52 -6.12 -13.22
N GLU A 12 9.51 -6.60 -12.48
CA GLU A 12 9.76 -8.03 -12.31
C GLU A 12 8.49 -8.64 -11.72
N PHE A 13 7.88 -9.56 -12.46
CA PHE A 13 6.67 -10.26 -12.05
C PHE A 13 6.93 -10.92 -10.69
N MET A 14 6.39 -10.33 -9.63
CA MET A 14 6.52 -10.88 -8.29
C MET A 14 5.89 -12.29 -8.27
N PRO A 15 6.67 -13.34 -7.96
CA PRO A 15 6.14 -14.70 -7.93
C PRO A 15 5.03 -14.79 -6.86
N GLY A 16 3.89 -15.37 -7.25
CA GLY A 16 2.70 -15.47 -6.38
C GLY A 16 1.70 -14.32 -6.50
N LEU A 17 1.99 -13.27 -7.27
CA LEU A 17 1.00 -12.27 -7.67
C LEU A 17 0.25 -12.72 -8.92
N ASP A 18 -1.08 -12.62 -8.90
CA ASP A 18 -1.90 -12.83 -10.10
C ASP A 18 -1.99 -11.50 -10.88
N TRP A 19 -1.38 -11.48 -12.06
CA TRP A 19 -1.29 -10.30 -12.92
C TRP A 19 -2.40 -10.23 -13.96
N ARG A 20 -3.41 -11.12 -13.89
CA ARG A 20 -4.57 -11.06 -14.78
C ARG A 20 -5.29 -9.72 -14.59
N PRO A 21 -5.62 -8.99 -15.68
CA PRO A 21 -6.45 -7.80 -15.60
C PRO A 21 -7.77 -8.13 -14.88
N LEU A 22 -8.04 -7.41 -13.78
CA LEU A 22 -9.27 -7.56 -13.00
C LEU A 22 -10.25 -6.45 -13.40
N CYS A 23 -11.41 -6.84 -13.90
CA CYS A 23 -12.56 -5.95 -14.02
C CYS A 23 -13.28 -5.94 -12.67
N PHE A 24 -13.45 -4.78 -12.05
CA PHE A 24 -14.21 -4.67 -10.80
C PHE A 24 -15.70 -4.53 -11.12
N GLU A 25 -16.57 -5.35 -10.51
CA GLU A 25 -18.03 -5.20 -10.65
C GLU A 25 -18.54 -3.87 -10.10
N HIS A 26 -17.84 -3.34 -9.10
CA HIS A 26 -18.14 -2.08 -8.43
C HIS A 26 -16.96 -1.12 -8.58
N PRO A 27 -17.17 0.20 -8.45
CA PRO A 27 -16.07 1.16 -8.47
C PRO A 27 -14.96 0.76 -7.50
N LEU A 28 -13.72 0.93 -7.96
CA LEU A 28 -12.53 0.69 -7.15
C LEU A 28 -12.60 1.53 -5.87
N PRO A 29 -12.41 0.92 -4.68
CA PRO A 29 -12.27 1.67 -3.45
C PRO A 29 -10.87 2.30 -3.45
N LEU A 30 -10.74 3.46 -4.09
CA LEU A 30 -9.47 4.19 -4.25
C LEU A 30 -8.82 4.52 -2.90
N ASP A 31 -9.64 4.71 -1.87
CA ASP A 31 -9.26 4.86 -0.46
C ASP A 31 -8.53 3.63 0.13
N LYS A 32 -8.55 2.49 -0.56
CA LYS A 32 -7.93 1.21 -0.12
C LYS A 32 -6.70 0.83 -0.90
N VAL A 33 -6.43 1.55 -1.99
CA VAL A 33 -5.28 1.28 -2.84
C VAL A 33 -4.03 1.81 -2.15
N CYS A 34 -2.97 0.99 -2.10
CA CYS A 34 -1.69 1.44 -1.58
C CYS A 34 -1.15 2.60 -2.42
N GLN A 35 -0.91 3.75 -1.81
CA GLN A 35 -0.42 4.94 -2.52
C GLN A 35 1.06 4.86 -2.90
N VAL A 36 1.78 3.83 -2.44
CA VAL A 36 3.20 3.58 -2.79
C VAL A 36 3.32 2.67 -4.00
N CYS A 37 2.64 1.51 -3.99
CA CYS A 37 2.80 0.48 -5.01
C CYS A 37 1.56 0.27 -5.90
N ALA A 38 0.49 1.03 -5.67
CA ALA A 38 -0.79 0.94 -6.37
C ALA A 38 -1.50 -0.43 -6.28
N VAL A 39 -1.04 -1.33 -5.42
CA VAL A 39 -1.68 -2.63 -5.18
C VAL A 39 -2.91 -2.46 -4.28
N LEU A 40 -4.03 -3.06 -4.69
CA LEU A 40 -5.22 -3.21 -3.85
C LEU A 40 -5.12 -4.49 -3.02
N CYS A 41 -5.17 -4.36 -1.69
CA CYS A 41 -5.10 -5.49 -0.76
C CYS A 41 -6.42 -5.70 -0.02
N LYS A 42 -6.60 -6.91 0.53
CA LYS A 42 -7.76 -7.23 1.39
C LYS A 42 -7.81 -6.37 2.65
N GLU A 43 -6.64 -6.02 3.18
CA GLU A 43 -6.45 -5.12 4.31
C GLU A 43 -5.36 -4.11 3.93
N SER A 44 -5.65 -2.84 4.16
CA SER A 44 -4.71 -1.72 4.06
C SER A 44 -4.63 -0.98 5.40
N VAL A 45 -3.59 -0.19 5.56
CA VAL A 45 -3.31 0.61 6.77
C VAL A 45 -3.36 2.07 6.38
N VAL A 46 -4.09 2.89 7.14
CA VAL A 46 -4.10 4.34 7.02
C VAL A 46 -3.24 4.92 8.12
N LEU A 47 -2.19 5.65 7.72
CA LEU A 47 -1.28 6.34 8.64
C LEU A 47 -1.93 7.63 9.18
N PRO A 48 -1.43 8.19 10.30
CA PRO A 48 -1.91 9.48 10.83
C PRO A 48 -1.84 10.65 9.83
N CYS A 49 -0.91 10.60 8.87
CA CYS A 49 -0.82 11.55 7.77
C CYS A 49 -1.85 11.30 6.64
N SER A 50 -2.83 10.43 6.86
CA SER A 50 -3.90 10.03 5.94
C SER A 50 -3.45 9.25 4.69
N HIS A 51 -2.17 8.87 4.62
CA HIS A 51 -1.68 8.02 3.54
C HIS A 51 -2.03 6.54 3.78
N THR A 52 -2.48 5.86 2.72
CA THR A 52 -2.88 4.45 2.74
C THR A 52 -1.78 3.56 2.17
N LEU A 53 -1.39 2.54 2.94
CA LEU A 53 -0.37 1.55 2.59
C LEU A 53 -0.97 0.13 2.58
N CYS A 54 -0.49 -0.75 1.69
CA CYS A 54 -0.69 -2.17 1.87
C CYS A 54 0.13 -2.69 3.06
N ASN A 55 -0.17 -3.88 3.56
CA ASN A 55 0.55 -4.49 4.68
C ASN A 55 2.07 -4.61 4.43
N VAL A 56 2.48 -4.95 3.20
CA VAL A 56 3.91 -5.07 2.85
C VAL A 56 4.62 -3.71 2.92
N CYS A 57 4.03 -2.65 2.36
CA CYS A 57 4.59 -1.31 2.42
C CYS A 57 4.58 -0.77 3.85
N PHE A 58 3.54 -1.06 4.63
CA PHE A 58 3.46 -0.67 6.04
C PHE A 58 4.56 -1.33 6.88
N GLU A 59 4.73 -2.66 6.78
CA GLU A 59 5.79 -3.39 7.49
C GLU A 59 7.18 -2.88 7.09
N SER A 60 7.40 -2.56 5.82
CA SER A 60 8.64 -1.93 5.34
C SER A 60 8.87 -0.56 6.00
N SER A 61 7.83 0.28 6.09
CA SER A 61 7.91 1.58 6.77
C SER A 61 8.20 1.44 8.27
N VAL A 62 7.61 0.46 8.94
CA VAL A 62 7.90 0.16 10.35
C VAL A 62 9.36 -0.27 10.50
N TYR A 63 9.85 -1.16 9.64
CA TYR A 63 11.24 -1.62 9.64
C TYR A 63 12.24 -0.46 9.42
N LEU A 64 11.88 0.51 8.58
CA LEU A 64 12.69 1.70 8.28
C LEU A 64 12.56 2.82 9.31
N GLY A 65 11.89 2.59 10.44
CA GLY A 65 11.83 3.53 11.57
C GLY A 65 10.50 4.26 11.74
N CYS A 66 9.39 3.67 11.27
CA CYS A 66 8.04 4.23 11.39
C CYS A 66 7.90 5.62 10.74
N VAL A 67 8.39 5.72 9.51
CA VAL A 67 8.32 6.92 8.69
C VAL A 67 7.44 6.66 7.47
N CYS A 68 6.50 7.56 7.21
CA CYS A 68 5.68 7.50 6.02
C CYS A 68 6.56 7.63 4.77
N PRO A 69 6.44 6.73 3.79
CA PRO A 69 7.31 6.71 2.62
C PRO A 69 6.99 7.82 1.60
N LEU A 70 5.87 8.53 1.76
CA LEU A 70 5.39 9.55 0.82
C LEU A 70 5.74 10.97 1.27
N ASP A 71 5.60 11.27 2.57
CA ASP A 71 5.79 12.62 3.12
C ASP A 71 6.85 12.68 4.23
N THR A 72 7.46 11.55 4.59
CA THR A 72 8.46 11.42 5.66
C THR A 72 7.97 11.78 7.06
N ALA A 73 6.65 11.87 7.27
CA ALA A 73 6.09 12.06 8.60
C ALA A 73 6.32 10.83 9.48
N ASN A 74 6.76 11.06 10.72
CA ASN A 74 6.83 10.00 11.73
C ASN A 74 5.42 9.58 12.13
N PHE A 75 5.24 8.29 12.41
CA PHE A 75 3.99 7.77 12.96
C PHE A 75 4.26 6.77 14.09
N ASP A 76 3.28 6.60 14.98
CA ASP A 76 3.26 5.47 15.90
C ASP A 76 2.59 4.28 15.20
N LYS A 77 3.28 3.14 15.15
CA LYS A 77 2.81 1.91 14.50
C LYS A 77 1.53 1.37 15.14
N ASP A 78 1.28 1.71 16.41
CA ASP A 78 0.12 1.25 17.17
C ASP A 78 -1.07 2.24 17.03
N ALA A 79 -0.84 3.44 16.49
CA ALA A 79 -1.84 4.47 16.23
C ALA A 79 -2.18 4.59 14.73
N VAL A 80 -2.48 3.45 14.10
CA VAL A 80 -2.85 3.37 12.68
C VAL A 80 -4.22 2.72 12.51
N ASP A 81 -4.96 3.15 11.49
CA ASP A 81 -6.26 2.58 11.17
C ASP A 81 -6.13 1.45 10.17
N LYS A 82 -6.97 0.41 10.31
CA LYS A 82 -7.03 -0.72 9.37
C LYS A 82 -8.29 -0.66 8.52
N LEU A 83 -8.13 -0.70 7.21
CA LEU A 83 -9.22 -0.66 6.26
C LEU A 83 -9.34 -1.99 5.53
N ARG A 84 -10.49 -2.64 5.67
CA ARG A 84 -10.76 -3.96 5.06
C ARG A 84 -11.69 -3.85 3.87
N LEU A 85 -11.44 -4.62 2.82
CA LEU A 85 -12.40 -4.79 1.74
C LEU A 85 -13.66 -5.51 2.25
N ARG A 86 -14.82 -5.03 1.79
CA ARG A 86 -16.09 -5.71 2.04
C ARG A 86 -16.16 -6.97 1.18
N PRO A 87 -16.90 -8.00 1.64
CA PRO A 87 -17.24 -9.14 0.79
C PRO A 87 -17.79 -8.68 -0.56
N GLY A 88 -17.34 -9.30 -1.65
CA GLY A 88 -17.77 -8.96 -3.02
C GLY A 88 -17.01 -7.82 -3.70
N GLN A 89 -16.09 -7.12 -3.03
CA GLN A 89 -15.25 -6.09 -3.67
C GLN A 89 -14.02 -6.66 -4.40
N LEU A 90 -13.69 -7.93 -4.16
CA LEU A 90 -12.72 -8.70 -4.92
C LEU A 90 -13.47 -9.85 -5.58
N LEU A 91 -13.49 -9.86 -6.91
CA LEU A 91 -13.88 -11.03 -7.68
C LEU A 91 -12.87 -12.15 -7.44
N LYS A 92 -13.37 -13.37 -7.26
CA LYS A 92 -12.56 -14.58 -7.07
C LYS A 92 -11.83 -14.96 -8.35
#